data_AF-A0A970EVS2-F1
#
_entry.id   AF-A0A970EVS2-F1
#
_cell.length_a   1.000
_cell.length_b   1.000
_cell.length_c   1.000
_cell.angle_alpha   90.00
_cell.angle_beta   90.00
_cell.angle_gamma   90.00
#
_symmetry.space_group_name_H-M   'P 1'
#
loop_
_entity.id
_entity.type
_entity.pdbx_description
1 polymer ?
#
loop_
_entity_poly.entity_id
_entity_poly.type
_entity_poly.pdbx_seq_one_letter_code
_entity_poly.pdbx_strand_id
1 'polypeptide(L)'
;MTQRRPLFGFSLKRRQVKPTAAMFVDFEHWCYSLDRIYGMRPKVKEQYDEIAERFDIKKIFFFGDFSNPKLQSEIRGIREITDSIIDTQNPSPVIKKDFTDFIMLDYIYQEADDNPNISTYILFTGDGHFSSVVRYLQLKKKKKVIVYGVRGAVSNKFRAVASE
;
A
#
# COMPACT_ATOMS: atom_id res chain seq x y z
N MET A 1 22.79 50.62 32.04
CA MET A 1 22.09 50.36 30.77
C MET A 1 21.77 48.88 30.68
N THR A 2 20.53 48.51 30.96
CA THR A 2 20.07 47.11 31.06
C THR A 2 19.50 46.69 29.72
N GLN A 3 20.19 45.81 28.99
CA GLN A 3 19.64 45.23 27.75
C GLN A 3 18.51 44.26 28.10
N ARG A 4 17.28 44.61 27.69
CA ARG A 4 16.10 43.74 27.76
C ARG A 4 16.25 42.62 26.72
N ARG A 5 16.24 41.36 27.16
CA ARG A 5 16.06 40.19 26.27
C ARG A 5 14.60 40.15 25.80
N PRO A 6 14.31 39.82 24.53
CA PRO A 6 12.94 39.65 24.07
C PRO A 6 12.32 38.38 24.70
N LEU A 7 11.09 38.49 25.18
CA LEU A 7 10.37 37.48 25.99
C LEU A 7 9.56 36.46 25.16
N PHE A 8 9.67 36.47 23.82
CA PHE A 8 8.90 35.59 22.97
C PHE A 8 9.78 34.95 21.91
N GLY A 9 10.26 33.74 22.20
CA GLY A 9 10.73 32.81 21.19
C GLY A 9 9.53 32.08 20.62
N PHE A 10 9.12 32.42 19.39
CA PHE A 10 8.26 31.55 18.61
C PHE A 10 9.06 30.27 18.31
N SER A 11 8.86 29.24 19.13
CA SER A 11 9.29 27.89 18.80
C SER A 11 8.45 27.43 17.61
N LEU A 12 8.98 27.63 16.41
CA LEU A 12 8.53 26.93 15.22
C LEU A 12 8.68 25.44 15.55
N LYS A 13 7.59 24.78 15.99
CA LYS A 13 7.52 23.32 16.00
C LYS A 13 7.92 22.89 14.59
N ARG A 14 9.12 22.30 14.44
CA ARG A 14 9.54 21.68 13.19
C ARG A 14 8.45 20.69 12.83
N ARG A 15 7.62 21.04 11.85
CA ARG A 15 6.62 20.12 11.30
C ARG A 15 7.43 18.96 10.74
N GLN A 16 7.35 17.81 11.40
CA GLN A 16 8.04 16.60 10.98
C GLN A 16 7.51 16.28 9.58
N VAL A 17 8.38 16.38 8.57
CA VAL A 17 8.00 16.09 7.19
C VAL A 17 7.74 14.59 7.12
N LYS A 18 6.52 14.19 6.77
CA LYS A 18 6.15 12.79 6.65
C LYS A 18 6.94 12.16 5.48
N PRO A 19 7.44 10.92 5.61
CA PRO A 19 8.04 10.21 4.50
C PRO A 19 7.01 10.01 3.38
N THR A 20 7.46 10.20 2.13
CA THR A 20 6.64 9.97 0.94
C THR A 20 6.41 8.48 0.74
N ALA A 21 5.18 8.09 0.38
CA ALA A 21 4.85 6.69 0.14
C ALA A 21 3.98 6.45 -1.09
N ALA A 22 4.18 5.29 -1.72
CA ALA A 22 3.26 4.67 -2.67
C ALA A 22 2.66 3.40 -2.06
N MET A 23 1.35 3.24 -2.22
CA MET A 23 0.60 2.08 -1.72
C MET A 23 0.15 1.18 -2.87
N PHE A 24 0.34 -0.13 -2.71
CA PHE A 24 -0.10 -1.14 -3.66
C PHE A 24 -0.95 -2.15 -2.91
N VAL A 25 -2.21 -2.29 -3.28
CA VAL A 25 -3.21 -3.05 -2.55
C VAL A 25 -3.72 -4.20 -3.38
N ASP A 26 -3.34 -5.43 -3.01
CA ASP A 26 -4.00 -6.65 -3.45
C ASP A 26 -5.36 -6.73 -2.75
N PHE A 27 -6.34 -6.07 -3.36
CA PHE A 27 -7.64 -5.85 -2.75
C PHE A 27 -8.46 -7.13 -2.70
N GLU A 28 -8.32 -7.97 -3.72
CA GLU A 28 -8.93 -9.29 -3.77
C GLU A 28 -8.46 -10.17 -2.60
N HIS A 29 -7.14 -10.32 -2.44
CA HIS A 29 -6.58 -11.08 -1.33
C HIS A 29 -6.99 -10.50 0.02
N TRP A 30 -7.02 -9.17 0.16
CA TRP A 30 -7.44 -8.51 1.39
C TRP A 30 -8.90 -8.81 1.75
N CYS A 31 -9.81 -8.67 0.78
CA CYS A 31 -11.24 -8.97 0.94
C CYS A 31 -11.50 -10.42 1.34
N TYR A 32 -10.88 -11.38 0.65
CA TYR A 32 -11.08 -12.80 0.97
C TYR A 32 -10.44 -13.19 2.29
N SER A 33 -9.27 -12.65 2.60
CA SER A 33 -8.59 -12.96 3.85
C SER A 33 -9.37 -12.46 5.07
N LEU A 34 -9.90 -11.23 5.03
CA LEU A 34 -10.69 -10.69 6.13
C LEU A 34 -12.01 -11.45 6.34
N ASP A 35 -12.71 -11.74 5.24
CA ASP A 35 -13.99 -12.44 5.30
C ASP A 35 -13.82 -13.89 5.80
N ARG A 36 -12.82 -14.61 5.29
CA ARG A 36 -12.55 -15.99 5.68
C ARG A 36 -12.11 -16.12 7.14
N ILE A 37 -11.26 -15.23 7.63
CA ILE A 37 -10.66 -15.35 8.97
C ILE A 37 -11.56 -14.73 10.03
N TYR A 38 -12.25 -13.63 9.70
CA TYR A 38 -12.96 -12.81 10.68
C TYR A 38 -14.42 -12.52 10.33
N GLY A 39 -14.91 -12.91 9.15
CA GLY A 39 -16.25 -12.54 8.68
C GLY A 39 -16.43 -11.03 8.50
N MET A 40 -15.32 -10.30 8.25
CA MET A 40 -15.30 -8.84 8.16
C MET A 40 -15.07 -8.36 6.73
N ARG A 41 -15.58 -7.16 6.44
CA ARG A 41 -15.29 -6.42 5.20
C ARG A 41 -14.09 -5.48 5.39
N PRO A 42 -13.35 -5.16 4.32
CA PRO A 42 -12.27 -4.18 4.39
C PRO A 42 -12.81 -2.80 4.72
N LYS A 43 -12.17 -2.13 5.68
CA LYS A 43 -12.48 -0.74 6.02
C LYS A 43 -11.48 0.18 5.34
N VAL A 44 -11.66 0.37 4.03
CA VAL A 44 -10.66 1.01 3.16
C VAL A 44 -10.32 2.43 3.64
N LYS A 45 -11.33 3.24 3.94
CA LYS A 45 -11.14 4.63 4.39
C LYS A 45 -10.45 4.74 5.75
N GLU A 46 -10.89 3.96 6.74
CA GLU A 46 -10.26 3.94 8.07
C GLU A 46 -8.78 3.54 7.98
N GLN A 47 -8.45 2.51 7.19
CA GLN A 47 -7.06 2.07 7.00
C GLN A 47 -6.22 3.09 6.24
N TYR A 48 -6.78 3.74 5.22
CA TYR A 48 -6.09 4.82 4.52
C TYR A 48 -5.79 5.99 5.45
N ASP A 49 -6.76 6.43 6.24
CA ASP A 49 -6.60 7.58 7.15
C ASP A 49 -5.52 7.31 8.20
N GLU A 50 -5.49 6.12 8.78
CA GLU A 50 -4.43 5.68 9.73
C GLU A 50 -3.03 5.76 9.10
N ILE A 51 -2.89 5.33 7.84
CA ILE A 51 -1.60 5.38 7.14
C ILE A 51 -1.24 6.82 6.75
N ALA A 52 -2.22 7.61 6.32
CA ALA A 52 -2.04 9.01 5.94
C ALA A 52 -1.63 9.89 7.14
N GLU A 53 -1.90 9.46 8.38
CA GLU A 53 -1.35 10.11 9.58
C GLU A 53 0.19 10.00 9.64
N ARG A 54 0.76 8.90 9.14
CA ARG A 54 2.20 8.58 9.23
C ARG A 54 2.98 8.96 7.98
N PHE A 55 2.34 8.90 6.81
CA PHE A 55 2.98 9.06 5.50
C PHE A 55 2.34 10.16 4.66
N ASP A 56 3.14 10.75 3.77
CA ASP A 56 2.65 11.60 2.68
C ASP A 56 2.39 10.71 1.46
N ILE A 57 1.16 10.19 1.34
CA ILE A 57 0.77 9.26 0.28
C ILE A 57 0.72 9.99 -1.06
N LYS A 58 1.58 9.58 -1.99
CA LYS A 58 1.67 10.15 -3.34
C LYS A 58 0.80 9.41 -4.34
N LYS A 59 0.74 8.09 -4.21
CA LYS A 59 -0.12 7.22 -5.01
C LYS A 59 -0.60 6.04 -4.19
N ILE A 60 -1.76 5.55 -4.57
CA ILE A 60 -2.35 4.32 -4.08
C ILE A 60 -2.96 3.60 -5.27
N PHE A 61 -2.78 2.28 -5.35
CA PHE A 61 -3.33 1.43 -6.41
C PHE A 61 -4.08 0.27 -5.78
N PHE A 62 -5.29 0.01 -6.24
CA PHE A 62 -6.09 -1.15 -5.83
C PHE A 62 -6.20 -2.14 -6.99
N PHE A 63 -5.76 -3.37 -6.77
CA PHE A 63 -5.75 -4.44 -7.76
C PHE A 63 -6.74 -5.54 -7.37
N GLY A 64 -7.45 -6.08 -8.35
CA GLY A 64 -8.31 -7.25 -8.17
C GLY A 64 -9.26 -7.46 -9.34
N ASP A 65 -9.88 -8.64 -9.40
CA ASP A 65 -10.93 -8.94 -10.37
C ASP A 65 -12.26 -8.28 -9.96
N PHE A 66 -12.50 -7.08 -10.47
CA PHE A 66 -13.70 -6.30 -10.14
C PHE A 66 -14.95 -6.76 -10.90
N SER A 67 -14.84 -7.79 -11.74
CA SER A 67 -16.03 -8.51 -12.24
C SER A 67 -16.71 -9.32 -11.14
N ASN A 68 -16.00 -9.59 -10.04
CA ASN A 68 -16.57 -10.22 -8.85
C ASN A 68 -17.50 -9.25 -8.10
N PRO A 69 -18.79 -9.60 -7.89
CA PRO A 69 -19.75 -8.72 -7.21
C PRO A 69 -19.32 -8.28 -5.80
N LYS A 70 -18.54 -9.13 -5.09
CA LYS A 70 -18.04 -8.81 -3.76
C LYS A 70 -17.10 -7.61 -3.81
N LEU A 71 -16.13 -7.62 -4.71
CA LEU A 71 -15.17 -6.53 -4.91
C LEU A 71 -15.83 -5.32 -5.55
N GLN A 72 -16.72 -5.56 -6.53
CA GLN A 72 -17.47 -4.50 -7.23
C GLN A 72 -18.25 -3.63 -6.23
N SER A 73 -18.83 -4.24 -5.19
CA SER A 73 -19.59 -3.50 -4.16
C SER A 73 -18.75 -2.52 -3.34
N GLU A 74 -17.42 -2.69 -3.31
CA GLU A 74 -16.49 -1.84 -2.54
C GLU A 74 -15.87 -0.70 -3.37
N ILE A 75 -16.04 -0.71 -4.70
CA ILE A 75 -15.46 0.30 -5.63
C ILE A 75 -15.78 1.73 -5.20
N ARG A 76 -17.02 1.97 -4.75
CA ARG A 76 -17.44 3.31 -4.32
C ARG A 76 -16.58 3.83 -3.17
N GLY A 77 -16.26 2.99 -2.19
CA GLY A 77 -15.41 3.37 -1.06
C GLY A 77 -13.95 3.57 -1.48
N ILE A 78 -13.46 2.82 -2.47
CA ILE A 78 -12.12 3.03 -3.03
C ILE A 78 -12.04 4.39 -3.75
N ARG A 79 -13.07 4.74 -4.53
CA ARG A 79 -13.15 6.02 -5.28
C ARG A 79 -13.20 7.27 -4.40
N GLU A 80 -13.54 7.13 -3.12
CA GLU A 80 -13.43 8.23 -2.15
C GLU A 80 -11.97 8.57 -1.82
N ILE A 81 -11.03 7.69 -2.16
CA ILE A 81 -9.60 7.80 -1.85
C ILE A 81 -8.79 7.98 -3.13
N THR A 82 -9.10 7.20 -4.17
CA THR A 82 -8.35 7.20 -5.44
C THR A 82 -9.16 6.65 -6.61
N ASP A 83 -8.84 7.13 -7.81
CA ASP A 83 -9.36 6.57 -9.06
C ASP A 83 -8.50 5.42 -9.61
N SER A 84 -7.34 5.13 -8.99
CA SER A 84 -6.40 4.10 -9.41
C SER A 84 -6.86 2.68 -9.03
N ILE A 85 -7.95 2.25 -9.67
CA ILE A 85 -8.53 0.91 -9.56
C ILE A 85 -8.12 0.13 -10.80
N ILE A 86 -7.27 -0.87 -10.62
CA ILE A 86 -6.69 -1.68 -11.69
C ILE A 86 -7.42 -3.01 -11.72
N ASP A 87 -8.23 -3.20 -12.76
CA ASP A 87 -8.93 -4.45 -12.98
C ASP A 87 -7.96 -5.51 -13.52
N THR A 88 -7.87 -6.62 -12.81
CA THR A 88 -6.98 -7.73 -13.13
C THR A 88 -7.73 -8.95 -13.65
N GLN A 89 -9.01 -8.77 -14.02
CA GLN A 89 -9.83 -9.82 -14.61
C GLN A 89 -9.09 -10.53 -15.75
N ASN A 90 -9.05 -11.86 -15.67
CA ASN A 90 -8.53 -12.67 -16.75
C ASN A 90 -9.58 -12.80 -17.87
N PRO A 91 -9.29 -12.31 -19.10
CA PRO A 91 -10.25 -12.35 -20.19
C PRO A 91 -10.47 -13.76 -20.78
N SER A 92 -9.63 -14.74 -20.41
CA SER A 92 -9.73 -16.11 -20.90
C SER A 92 -10.80 -16.89 -20.14
N PRO A 93 -11.84 -17.41 -20.81
CA PRO A 93 -12.87 -18.23 -20.16
C PRO A 93 -12.37 -19.65 -19.80
N VAL A 94 -11.20 -20.05 -20.30
CA VAL A 94 -10.66 -21.41 -20.16
C VAL A 94 -9.57 -21.50 -19.09
N ILE A 95 -8.73 -20.46 -18.97
CA ILE A 95 -7.60 -20.44 -18.04
C ILE A 95 -8.01 -19.64 -16.80
N LYS A 96 -8.09 -20.28 -15.64
CA LYS A 96 -8.44 -19.64 -14.36
C LYS A 96 -7.23 -19.07 -13.59
N LYS A 97 -6.14 -18.77 -14.29
CA LYS A 97 -4.95 -18.23 -13.62
C LYS A 97 -5.22 -16.78 -13.22
N ASP A 98 -4.96 -16.47 -11.95
CA ASP A 98 -4.94 -15.11 -11.44
C ASP A 98 -3.65 -14.42 -11.90
N PHE A 99 -3.77 -13.21 -12.43
CA PHE A 99 -2.67 -12.39 -12.93
C PHE A 99 -2.42 -11.15 -12.06
N THR A 100 -3.15 -11.01 -10.95
CA THR A 100 -3.06 -9.86 -10.05
C THR A 100 -1.64 -9.64 -9.57
N ASP A 101 -0.91 -10.70 -9.23
CA ASP A 101 0.49 -10.65 -8.84
C ASP A 101 1.40 -10.09 -9.94
N PHE A 102 1.27 -10.59 -11.17
CA PHE A 102 2.05 -10.13 -12.31
C PHE A 102 1.79 -8.66 -12.63
N ILE A 103 0.53 -8.23 -12.65
CA ILE A 103 0.14 -6.85 -12.95
C ILE A 103 0.62 -5.92 -11.83
N MET A 104 0.44 -6.31 -10.57
CA MET A 104 0.89 -5.53 -9.43
C MET A 104 2.42 -5.39 -9.41
N LEU A 105 3.17 -6.46 -9.73
CA LEU A 105 4.63 -6.40 -9.86
C LEU A 105 5.06 -5.38 -10.91
N ASP A 106 4.44 -5.39 -12.10
CA ASP A 106 4.72 -4.45 -13.18
C ASP A 106 4.54 -2.99 -12.71
N TYR A 107 3.41 -2.69 -12.07
CA TYR A 107 3.13 -1.36 -11.52
C TYR A 107 4.14 -0.94 -10.43
N ILE A 108 4.55 -1.86 -9.56
CA ILE A 108 5.56 -1.56 -8.54
C ILE A 108 6.90 -1.20 -9.20
N TYR A 109 7.32 -1.94 -10.23
CA TYR A 109 8.57 -1.67 -10.93
C TYR A 109 8.52 -0.34 -11.70
N GLN A 110 7.43 -0.05 -12.41
CA GLN A 110 7.22 1.22 -13.10
C GLN A 110 7.26 2.40 -12.12
N GLU A 111 6.52 2.32 -11.01
CA GLU A 111 6.52 3.40 -10.01
C GLU A 111 7.92 3.62 -9.39
N ALA A 112 8.69 2.55 -9.19
CA ALA A 112 10.06 2.62 -8.69
C ALA A 112 11.06 3.23 -9.69
N ASP A 113 10.71 3.28 -10.97
CA ASP A 113 11.50 3.93 -12.00
C ASP A 113 11.04 5.37 -12.23
N ASP A 114 9.74 5.58 -12.40
CA ASP A 114 9.12 6.87 -12.69
C ASP A 114 9.18 7.84 -11.50
N ASN A 115 9.14 7.31 -10.27
CA ASN A 115 9.02 8.12 -9.05
C ASN A 115 10.18 7.85 -8.08
N PRO A 116 11.42 8.21 -8.45
CA PRO A 116 12.61 7.94 -7.64
C PRO A 116 12.64 8.68 -6.31
N ASN A 117 11.77 9.67 -6.09
CA ASN A 117 11.68 10.44 -4.84
C ASN A 117 10.74 9.82 -3.80
N ILE A 118 9.97 8.78 -4.17
CA ILE A 118 9.16 8.05 -3.19
C ILE A 118 10.08 7.26 -2.27
N SER A 119 9.99 7.51 -0.97
CA SER A 119 10.91 6.92 0.02
C SER A 119 10.42 5.56 0.54
N THR A 120 9.11 5.35 0.58
CA THR A 120 8.47 4.18 1.18
C THR A 120 7.50 3.52 0.20
N TYR A 121 7.53 2.20 0.12
CA TYR A 121 6.58 1.39 -0.62
C TYR A 121 5.78 0.57 0.40
N ILE A 122 4.45 0.68 0.36
CA ILE A 122 3.55 -0.01 1.27
C ILE A 122 2.79 -1.06 0.45
N LEU A 123 3.02 -2.33 0.76
CA LEU A 123 2.42 -3.46 0.05
C LEU A 123 1.36 -4.10 0.94
N PHE A 124 0.09 -4.01 0.54
CA PHE A 124 -1.01 -4.73 1.14
C PHE A 124 -1.15 -6.08 0.44
N THR A 125 -0.44 -7.09 0.94
CA THR A 125 -0.50 -8.46 0.41
C THR A 125 0.04 -9.45 1.44
N GLY A 126 -0.47 -10.68 1.40
CA GLY A 126 0.06 -11.81 2.20
C GLY A 126 0.99 -12.73 1.40
N ASP A 127 1.12 -12.50 0.10
CA ASP A 127 1.74 -13.42 -0.84
C ASP A 127 3.28 -13.32 -0.83
N GLY A 128 3.94 -14.48 -0.71
CA GLY A 128 5.39 -14.58 -0.78
C GLY A 128 5.98 -14.30 -2.16
N HIS A 129 5.20 -14.31 -3.24
CA HIS A 129 5.68 -14.02 -4.59
C HIS A 129 6.30 -12.62 -4.73
N PHE A 130 5.89 -11.67 -3.89
CA PHE A 130 6.45 -10.31 -3.88
C PHE A 130 7.84 -10.21 -3.22
N SER A 131 8.38 -11.29 -2.65
CA SER A 131 9.68 -11.25 -1.95
C SER A 131 10.83 -10.73 -2.83
N SER A 132 10.80 -11.02 -4.15
CA SER A 132 11.81 -10.55 -5.09
C SER A 132 11.76 -9.02 -5.26
N VAL A 133 10.57 -8.46 -5.45
CA VAL A 133 10.41 -7.01 -5.62
C VAL A 133 10.73 -6.24 -4.33
N VAL A 134 10.39 -6.80 -3.16
CA VAL A 134 10.79 -6.22 -1.87
C VAL A 134 12.30 -6.08 -1.76
N ARG A 135 13.05 -7.16 -2.09
CA ARG A 135 14.52 -7.13 -2.09
C ARG A 135 15.08 -6.14 -3.10
N TYR A 136 14.48 -6.06 -4.29
CA TYR A 136 14.88 -5.09 -5.30
C TYR A 136 14.72 -3.65 -4.80
N LEU A 137 13.54 -3.31 -4.26
CA LEU A 137 13.24 -1.98 -3.73
C LEU A 137 14.20 -1.59 -2.61
N GLN A 138 14.46 -2.49 -1.66
CA GLN A 138 15.34 -2.23 -0.53
C GLN A 138 16.82 -2.17 -0.94
N LEU A 139 17.32 -3.19 -1.65
CA LEU A 139 18.75 -3.35 -1.89
C LEU A 139 19.25 -2.52 -3.08
N LYS A 140 18.46 -2.44 -4.15
CA LYS A 140 18.84 -1.74 -5.39
C LYS A 140 18.32 -0.30 -5.42
N LYS A 141 17.04 -0.09 -5.12
CA LYS A 141 16.42 1.25 -5.16
C LYS A 141 16.49 2.01 -3.82
N LYS A 142 17.04 1.39 -2.76
CA LYS A 142 17.24 1.99 -1.42
C LYS A 142 15.94 2.54 -0.80
N LYS A 143 14.83 1.84 -1.00
CA LYS A 143 13.50 2.20 -0.50
C LYS A 143 13.18 1.46 0.80
N LYS A 144 12.42 2.08 1.69
CA LYS A 144 11.75 1.36 2.79
C LYS A 144 10.57 0.58 2.19
N VAL A 145 10.34 -0.65 2.63
CA VAL A 145 9.17 -1.44 2.22
C VAL A 145 8.42 -1.93 3.45
N ILE A 146 7.14 -1.58 3.56
CA ILE A 146 6.26 -1.99 4.66
C ILE A 146 5.22 -2.96 4.10
N VAL A 147 5.00 -4.07 4.80
CA VAL A 147 4.02 -5.07 4.39
C VAL A 147 2.84 -5.07 5.35
N TYR A 148 1.66 -4.77 4.81
CA TYR A 148 0.40 -4.95 5.49
C TYR A 148 -0.25 -6.25 5.02
N GLY A 149 -0.74 -7.04 5.96
CA GLY A 149 -1.53 -8.21 5.60
C GLY A 149 -2.40 -8.66 6.76
N VAL A 150 -3.44 -9.42 6.44
CA VAL A 150 -4.39 -9.90 7.44
C VAL A 150 -3.67 -10.86 8.38
N ARG A 151 -3.77 -10.61 9.69
CA ARG A 151 -3.14 -11.46 10.72
C ARG A 151 -3.62 -12.91 10.55
N GLY A 152 -2.69 -13.84 10.33
CA GLY A 152 -2.97 -15.24 10.04
C GLY A 152 -2.98 -15.62 8.54
N ALA A 153 -3.00 -14.65 7.63
CA ALA A 153 -2.94 -14.86 6.17
C ALA A 153 -1.57 -14.49 5.55
N VAL A 154 -0.64 -13.90 6.31
CA VAL A 154 0.68 -13.50 5.80
C VAL A 154 1.68 -14.65 5.92
N SER A 155 2.36 -14.99 4.82
CA SER A 155 3.39 -16.04 4.83
C SER A 155 4.63 -15.66 5.66
N ASN A 156 5.22 -16.64 6.37
CA ASN A 156 6.39 -16.41 7.22
C ASN A 156 7.63 -15.92 6.44
N LYS A 157 7.80 -16.41 5.20
CA LYS A 157 8.91 -16.01 4.33
C LYS A 157 8.79 -14.55 3.91
N PHE A 158 7.56 -14.06 3.72
CA PHE A 158 7.33 -12.67 3.30
C PHE A 158 7.55 -11.67 4.44
N ARG A 159 7.16 -12.01 5.67
CA ARG A 159 7.49 -11.21 6.86
C ARG A 159 8.99 -11.00 7.05
N ALA A 160 9.81 -11.99 6.74
CA ALA A 160 11.25 -11.93 6.95
C ALA A 160 11.99 -10.95 6.01
N VAL A 161 11.35 -10.52 4.91
CA VAL A 161 11.95 -9.59 3.94
C VAL A 161 11.40 -8.17 4.03
N ALA A 162 10.28 -7.97 4.72
CA ALA A 162 9.70 -6.64 4.94
C ALA A 162 10.56 -5.81 5.91
N SER A 163 10.50 -4.47 5.79
CA SER A 163 11.14 -3.59 6.78
C SER A 163 10.29 -3.40 8.04
N GLU A 164 8.98 -3.57 7.90
CA GLU A 164 7.94 -3.47 8.93
C GLU A 164 6.75 -4.32 8.49
#